data_AF-A0A2E5DUI4-F1
#
_entry.id   AF-A0A2E5DUI4-F1
#
_cell.length_a   1.000
_cell.length_b   1.000
_cell.length_c   1.000
_cell.angle_alpha   90.00
_cell.angle_beta   90.00
_cell.angle_gamma   90.00
#
_symmetry.space_group_name_H-M   'P 1'
#
loop_
_entity.id
_entity.type
_entity.pdbx_description
1 polymer ?
#
loop_
_entity_poly.entity_id
_entity_poly.type
_entity_poly.pdbx_seq_one_letter_code
_entity_poly.pdbx_strand_id
1 'polypeptide(L)'
;MSILPDNAKVGTVDKFQGQEAPIVLISMVTSSAEDLPRNIEFLYSKNRLNVAVSRAQCLAVVVANPKLLEIPCGTVEQMKLVNTFCWLDEYAQAST
;
A
#
# COMPACT_ATOMS: atom_id res chain seq x y z
N MET A 1 23.11 -11.45 3.38
CA MET A 1 23.33 -10.44 4.43
C MET A 1 22.30 -9.33 4.19
N SER A 2 21.56 -8.91 5.22
CA SER A 2 20.59 -7.82 5.07
C SER A 2 21.33 -6.48 4.99
N ILE A 3 20.88 -5.57 4.11
CA ILE A 3 21.42 -4.19 4.01
C ILE A 3 20.82 -3.29 5.11
N LEU A 4 19.70 -3.70 5.69
CA LEU A 4 19.01 -2.94 6.72
C LEU A 4 19.72 -3.07 8.08
N PRO A 5 19.71 -2.00 8.92
CA PRO A 5 20.18 -2.07 10.30
C PRO A 5 19.49 -3.18 11.11
N ASP A 6 20.17 -3.71 12.13
CA ASP A 6 19.65 -4.80 12.96
C ASP A 6 18.33 -4.48 13.66
N ASN A 7 18.07 -3.19 13.94
CA ASN A 7 16.84 -2.70 14.57
C ASN A 7 15.78 -2.22 13.57
N ALA A 8 15.99 -2.41 12.27
CA ALA A 8 15.00 -2.07 11.25
C ALA A 8 13.75 -2.92 11.46
N LYS A 9 12.61 -2.26 11.69
CA LYS A 9 11.34 -2.97 11.79
C LYS A 9 10.86 -3.32 10.38
N VAL A 10 10.75 -4.61 10.09
CA VAL A 10 10.25 -5.13 8.80
C VAL A 10 9.15 -6.15 9.06
N GLY A 11 8.04 -6.05 8.35
CA GLY A 11 6.89 -6.90 8.56
C GLY A 11 5.70 -6.53 7.69
N THR A 12 4.58 -7.24 7.89
CA THR A 12 3.31 -6.93 7.26
C THR A 12 2.63 -5.76 7.96
N VAL A 13 1.72 -5.08 7.27
CA VAL A 13 0.88 -4.00 7.81
C VAL A 13 0.26 -4.39 9.17
N ASP A 14 -0.24 -5.62 9.28
CA ASP A 14 -0.91 -6.14 10.47
C ASP A 14 0.02 -6.17 11.71
N LYS A 15 1.32 -6.39 11.52
CA LYS A 15 2.32 -6.35 12.62
C LYS A 15 2.60 -4.93 13.12
N PHE A 16 2.34 -3.91 12.29
CA PHE A 16 2.61 -2.51 12.59
C PHE A 16 1.41 -1.75 13.17
N GLN A 17 0.28 -2.43 13.38
CA GLN A 17 -0.90 -1.80 13.97
C GLN A 17 -0.57 -1.24 15.36
N GLY A 18 -0.93 0.03 15.60
CA GLY A 18 -0.64 0.74 16.86
C GLY A 18 0.81 1.20 17.03
N GLN A 19 1.68 1.00 16.04
CA GLN A 19 3.06 1.49 16.04
C GLN A 19 3.22 2.64 15.04
N GLU A 20 4.20 3.51 15.24
CA GLU A 20 4.50 4.62 14.33
C GLU A 20 6.00 4.77 14.14
N ALA A 21 6.38 5.42 13.04
CA ALA A 21 7.75 5.80 12.72
C ALA A 21 7.76 7.16 12.01
N PRO A 22 8.88 7.92 12.08
CA PRO A 22 9.02 9.16 11.32
C PRO A 22 8.69 8.94 9.82
N ILE A 23 9.31 7.93 9.23
CA ILE A 23 9.16 7.58 7.82
C ILE A 23 8.74 6.11 7.71
N VAL A 24 7.80 5.81 6.82
CA VAL A 24 7.36 4.44 6.52
C VAL A 24 7.52 4.17 5.03
N LEU A 25 8.16 3.04 4.71
CA LEU A 25 8.28 2.53 3.35
C LEU A 25 7.28 1.37 3.17
N ILE A 26 6.38 1.51 2.21
CA ILE A 26 5.31 0.56 1.94
C ILE A 26 5.58 -0.02 0.55
N SER A 27 5.76 -1.34 0.47
CA SER A 27 5.81 -2.04 -0.81
C SER A 27 4.48 -2.73 -1.06
N MET A 28 3.88 -2.51 -2.23
CA MET A 28 2.66 -3.22 -2.64
C MET A 28 2.92 -4.69 -2.99
N VAL A 29 4.19 -5.07 -3.24
CA VAL A 29 4.71 -6.43 -3.54
C VAL A 29 4.13 -7.08 -4.81
N THR A 30 2.95 -6.66 -5.26
CA THR A 30 2.23 -7.16 -6.43
C THR A 30 2.54 -6.26 -7.63
N SER A 31 2.72 -6.84 -8.82
CA SER A 31 3.03 -6.08 -10.04
C SER A 31 1.91 -6.08 -11.08
N SER A 32 0.96 -7.01 -10.99
CA SER A 32 -0.14 -7.15 -11.93
C SER A 32 -1.35 -7.85 -11.30
N ALA A 33 -2.47 -7.88 -12.02
CA ALA A 33 -3.66 -8.63 -11.61
C ALA A 33 -3.41 -10.16 -11.55
N GLU A 34 -2.50 -10.67 -12.37
CA GLU A 34 -2.14 -12.09 -12.43
C GLU A 34 -1.34 -12.52 -11.18
N ASP A 35 -0.61 -11.58 -10.57
CA ASP A 35 0.22 -11.81 -9.38
C ASP A 35 -0.56 -11.66 -8.06
N LEU A 36 -1.89 -11.52 -8.11
CA LEU A 36 -2.69 -11.22 -6.92
C LEU A 36 -2.56 -12.35 -5.88
N PRO A 37 -2.08 -12.04 -4.65
CA PRO A 37 -1.74 -13.06 -3.67
C PRO A 37 -2.94 -13.86 -3.14
N ARG A 38 -4.16 -13.31 -3.27
CA ARG A 38 -5.44 -13.96 -2.94
C ARG A 38 -6.57 -13.44 -3.82
N ASN A 39 -6.87 -12.15 -3.70
CA ASN A 39 -7.94 -11.44 -4.42
C ASN A 39 -7.72 -9.92 -4.36
N ILE A 40 -8.46 -9.19 -5.20
CA ILE A 40 -8.44 -7.71 -5.27
C ILE A 40 -8.74 -7.10 -3.90
N GLU A 41 -9.71 -7.65 -3.16
CA GLU A 41 -10.16 -7.10 -1.88
C GLU A 41 -9.06 -7.12 -0.81
N PHE A 42 -8.14 -8.08 -0.86
CA PHE A 42 -7.03 -8.17 0.07
C PHE A 42 -5.92 -7.15 -0.23
N LEU A 43 -5.58 -6.97 -1.52
CA LEU A 43 -4.55 -6.02 -1.96
C LEU A 43 -5.03 -4.57 -1.73
N TYR A 44 -6.26 -4.27 -2.13
CA TYR A 44 -6.86 -2.93 -2.06
C TYR A 44 -7.69 -2.70 -0.80
N SER A 45 -7.42 -3.46 0.27
CA SER A 45 -8.12 -3.31 1.54
C SER A 45 -7.93 -1.89 2.08
N LYS A 46 -9.02 -1.12 2.14
CA LYS A 46 -9.02 0.25 2.69
C LYS A 46 -8.42 0.30 4.10
N ASN A 47 -8.79 -0.67 4.95
CA ASN A 47 -8.29 -0.74 6.31
C ASN A 47 -6.78 -0.94 6.36
N ARG A 48 -6.23 -1.81 5.50
CA ARG A 48 -4.78 -2.08 5.47
C ARG A 48 -4.02 -0.89 4.90
N LEU A 49 -4.53 -0.25 3.84
CA LEU A 49 -3.93 0.95 3.29
C LEU A 49 -3.93 2.09 4.32
N ASN A 50 -5.06 2.32 5.00
CA ASN A 50 -5.18 3.33 6.04
C ASN A 50 -4.21 3.07 7.20
N VAL A 51 -4.11 1.83 7.67
CA VAL A 51 -3.13 1.47 8.71
C VAL A 51 -1.73 1.76 8.20
N ALA A 52 -1.35 1.27 7.01
CA ALA A 52 -0.01 1.43 6.45
C ALA A 52 0.41 2.90 6.34
N VAL A 53 -0.41 3.74 5.70
CA VAL A 53 -0.10 5.16 5.48
C VAL A 53 -0.08 5.95 6.79
N SER A 54 -1.01 5.67 7.71
CA SER A 54 -1.10 6.38 9.01
C SER A 54 -0.01 6.01 10.01
N ARG A 55 0.87 5.04 9.73
CA ARG A 55 2.01 4.76 10.64
C ARG A 55 3.14 5.77 10.44
N ALA A 56 3.13 6.54 9.36
CA ALA A 56 4.11 7.59 9.11
C ALA A 56 3.76 8.86 9.89
N GLN A 57 4.73 9.42 10.60
CA GLN A 57 4.56 10.69 11.30
C GLN A 57 4.85 11.88 10.39
N CYS A 58 5.78 11.74 9.43
CA CYS A 58 6.10 12.80 8.48
C CYS A 58 6.04 12.38 7.01
N LEU A 59 6.46 11.17 6.64
CA LEU A 59 6.49 10.74 5.25
C LEU A 59 6.13 9.26 5.08
N ALA A 60 5.12 8.99 4.25
CA ALA A 60 4.81 7.66 3.75
C ALA A 60 5.27 7.55 2.30
N VAL A 61 6.13 6.57 1.99
CA VAL A 61 6.56 6.27 0.62
C VAL A 61 5.91 4.96 0.20
N VAL A 62 5.04 5.01 -0.81
CA VAL A 62 4.38 3.83 -1.36
C VAL A 62 5.03 3.47 -2.68
N VAL A 63 5.60 2.27 -2.74
CA VAL A 63 6.23 1.70 -3.92
C VAL A 63 5.27 0.70 -4.55
N ALA A 64 4.81 1.01 -5.75
CA ALA A 64 3.83 0.24 -6.48
C ALA A 64 4.14 0.23 -7.98
N ASN A 65 3.68 -0.81 -8.68
CA ASN A 65 3.71 -0.84 -10.14
C ASN A 65 2.51 -0.03 -10.67
N PRO A 66 2.67 0.91 -11.62
CA PRO A 66 1.56 1.68 -12.19
C PRO A 66 0.41 0.84 -12.75
N LYS A 67 0.70 -0.40 -13.20
CA LYS A 67 -0.33 -1.36 -13.64
C LYS A 67 -1.36 -1.68 -12.56
N LEU A 68 -1.04 -1.47 -11.28
CA LEU A 68 -2.00 -1.62 -10.17
C LEU A 68 -3.08 -0.53 -10.15
N LEU A 69 -2.93 0.56 -10.89
CA LEU A 69 -3.97 1.59 -11.05
C LEU A 69 -5.03 1.18 -12.09
N GLU A 70 -4.74 0.17 -12.91
CA GLU A 70 -5.51 -0.19 -14.10
C GLU A 70 -6.07 -1.63 -14.04
N ILE A 71 -6.20 -2.20 -12.84
CA ILE A 71 -6.67 -3.59 -12.68
C ILE A 71 -8.13 -3.73 -13.11
N PRO A 72 -8.48 -4.74 -13.93
CA PRO A 72 -9.86 -5.02 -14.30
C PRO A 72 -10.69 -5.39 -13.07
N CYS A 73 -11.82 -4.71 -12.91
CA CYS A 73 -12.77 -4.92 -11.82
C CYS A 73 -14.03 -5.61 -12.34
N GLY A 74 -14.45 -6.71 -11.70
CA GLY A 74 -15.67 -7.44 -12.05
C GLY A 74 -16.92 -6.90 -11.35
N THR A 75 -16.77 -6.08 -10.30
CA THR A 75 -17.88 -5.51 -9.52
C THR A 75 -17.66 -4.03 -9.19
N VAL A 76 -18.74 -3.34 -8.82
CA VAL A 76 -18.70 -1.94 -8.35
C VAL A 76 -17.91 -1.82 -7.05
N GLU A 77 -17.98 -2.83 -6.19
CA GLU A 77 -17.23 -2.91 -4.94
C GLU A 77 -15.73 -2.94 -5.23
N GLN A 78 -15.27 -3.73 -6.19
CA GLN A 78 -13.87 -3.77 -6.62
C GLN A 78 -13.43 -2.43 -7.21
N MET A 79 -14.25 -1.81 -8.06
CA MET A 79 -13.96 -0.47 -8.59
C MET A 79 -13.77 0.56 -7.47
N LYS A 80 -14.61 0.54 -6.43
CA LYS A 80 -14.47 1.44 -5.27
C LYS A 80 -13.18 1.20 -4.48
N LEU A 81 -12.68 -0.04 -4.44
CA LEU A 81 -11.43 -0.39 -3.77
C LEU A 81 -10.23 0.11 -4.57
N VAL A 82 -10.18 -0.19 -5.87
CA VAL A 82 -9.11 0.29 -6.76
C VAL A 82 -9.10 1.83 -6.81
N ASN A 83 -10.26 2.48 -6.88
CA ASN A 83 -10.36 3.94 -6.84
C ASN A 83 -9.75 4.57 -5.58
N THR A 84 -9.78 3.85 -4.44
CA THR A 84 -9.13 4.34 -3.21
C THR A 84 -7.61 4.40 -3.38
N PHE A 85 -7.04 3.48 -4.16
CA PHE A 85 -5.62 3.49 -4.49
C PHE A 85 -5.28 4.53 -5.58
N CYS A 86 -6.18 4.79 -6.53
CA CYS A 86 -6.01 5.88 -7.49
C CYS A 86 -5.97 7.26 -6.79
N TRP A 87 -6.84 7.49 -5.81
CA TRP A 87 -6.79 8.71 -4.99
C TRP A 87 -5.47 8.89 -4.23
N LEU A 88 -4.82 7.79 -3.85
CA LEU A 88 -3.51 7.85 -3.20
C LEU A 88 -2.45 8.38 -4.17
N ASP A 89 -2.46 7.94 -5.43
CA ASP A 89 -1.56 8.44 -6.47
C ASP A 89 -1.85 9.91 -6.78
N GLU A 90 -3.12 10.29 -6.98
CA GLU A 90 -3.52 11.69 -7.19
C GLU A 90 -3.04 12.61 -6.06
N TYR A 91 -3.19 12.18 -4.80
CA TYR A 91 -2.72 12.93 -3.63
C TYR A 91 -1.19 13.06 -3.60
N ALA A 92 -0.47 12.00 -3.97
CA ALA A 92 0.99 12.02 -4.04
C ALA A 92 1.50 13.01 -5.11
N GLN A 93 0.86 13.06 -6.27
CA GLN A 93 1.20 14.00 -7.35
C GLN A 93 0.87 15.44 -6.98
N ALA A 94 -0.23 15.69 -6.27
CA ALA A 94 -0.62 17.03 -5.82
C ALA A 94 0.28 17.59 -4.70
N SER A 95 1.03 16.73 -4.01
CA SER A 95 1.88 17.09 -2.86
C SER A 95 3.35 17.36 -3.25
N THR A 96 3.70 17.25 -4.53
CA THR A 96 5.04 17.51 -5.08
C THR A 96 5.10 18.90 -5.72
#